data_AF-A0A257Z3W3-F1
#
_entry.id   AF-A0A257Z3W3-F1
#
_cell.length_a   1.000
_cell.length_b   1.000
_cell.length_c   1.000
_cell.angle_alpha   90.00
_cell.angle_beta   90.00
_cell.angle_gamma   90.00
#
_symmetry.space_group_name_H-M   'P 1'
#
loop_
_entity.id
_entity.type
_entity.pdbx_description
1 polymer ?
#
loop_
_entity_poly.entity_id
_entity_poly.type
_entity_poly.pdbx_seq_one_letter_code
_entity_poly.pdbx_strand_id
1 'polypeptide(L)' 'MCSGRAEFKGILLSLSVASVAEAERLYGALAEGGQAHMPMVPTFFSPAFGMVTDRFGVGWMVVTEPAT' A
#
# COMPACT_ATOMS: atom_id res chain seq x y z
N MET A 1 17.01 24.20 8.23
CA MET A 1 17.95 23.12 7.86
C MET A 1 17.27 22.24 6.84
N CYS A 2 17.70 22.26 5.57
CA CYS A 2 17.20 21.32 4.57
C CYS A 2 17.91 19.99 4.80
N SER A 3 17.21 18.99 5.33
CA SER A 3 17.79 17.70 5.74
C SER A 3 18.29 16.85 4.56
N GLY A 4 18.02 17.25 3.31
CA GLY A 4 18.34 16.48 2.10
C GLY A 4 17.58 15.16 1.98
N ARG A 5 16.71 14.85 2.95
CA ARG A 5 15.94 13.61 3.02
C ARG A 5 14.62 13.84 2.28
N ALA A 6 14.36 13.03 1.25
CA ALA A 6 13.08 13.06 0.56
C ALA A 6 11.96 12.70 1.57
N GLU A 7 10.96 13.57 1.69
CA GLU A 7 9.78 13.33 2.51
C GLU A 7 8.54 13.30 1.60
N PHE A 8 7.86 12.16 1.55
CA PHE A 8 6.64 11.98 0.75
C PHE A 8 5.41 12.24 1.63
N LYS A 9 5.11 13.52 1.85
CA LYS A 9 3.96 13.95 2.66
C LYS A 9 2.88 14.53 1.73
N GLY A 10 1.81 13.77 1.51
CA GLY A 10 0.65 14.20 0.72
C GLY A 10 0.45 13.50 -0.63
N ILE A 11 1.28 12.52 -0.98
CA ILE A 11 1.08 11.64 -2.14
C ILE A 11 1.17 10.18 -1.72
N LEU A 12 0.36 9.32 -2.34
CA LEU A 12 0.46 7.87 -2.25
C LEU A 12 0.36 7.27 -3.66
N LEU A 13 1.12 6.21 -3.90
CA LEU A 13 1.04 5.43 -5.13
C LEU A 13 -0.03 4.33 -4.98
N SER A 14 -0.85 4.13 -6.01
CA SER A 14 -1.87 3.08 -6.02
C SER A 14 -1.42 1.89 -6.86
N LEU A 15 -1.45 0.69 -6.29
CA LEU A 15 -1.21 -0.58 -6.94
C LEU A 15 -2.53 -1.35 -7.03
N SER A 16 -3.08 -1.44 -8.24
CA SER A 16 -4.27 -2.23 -8.54
C SER A 16 -3.86 -3.61 -9.05
N VAL A 17 -4.40 -4.68 -8.47
CA VAL A 17 -4.10 -6.07 -8.85
C VAL A 17 -5.35 -6.93 -8.98
N ALA A 18 -5.24 -8.04 -9.70
CA ALA A 18 -6.39 -8.87 -10.06
C ALA A 18 -6.82 -9.87 -8.98
N SER A 19 -6.02 -10.08 -7.92
CA SER A 19 -6.33 -11.09 -6.89
C SER A 19 -5.91 -10.67 -5.48
N VAL A 20 -6.67 -11.15 -4.48
CA VAL A 20 -6.38 -10.94 -3.06
C VAL A 20 -5.01 -11.50 -2.68
N ALA A 21 -4.67 -12.70 -3.16
CA ALA A 21 -3.38 -13.32 -2.86
C ALA A 21 -2.19 -12.50 -3.38
N GLU A 22 -2.34 -11.87 -4.55
CA GLU A 22 -1.32 -10.95 -5.07
C GLU A 22 -1.24 -9.66 -4.27
N ALA A 23 -2.39 -9.10 -3.88
CA ALA A 23 -2.43 -7.90 -3.05
C ALA A 23 -1.75 -8.13 -1.69
N GLU A 24 -2.03 -9.25 -1.02
CA GLU A 24 -1.39 -9.63 0.24
C GLU A 24 0.12 -9.84 0.09
N ARG A 25 0.56 -10.49 -0.99
CA ARG A 25 1.99 -10.71 -1.28
C ARG A 25 2.72 -9.39 -1.44
N LEU A 26 2.19 -8.47 -2.25
CA LEU A 26 2.80 -7.17 -2.51
C LEU A 26 2.75 -6.28 -1.27
N TYR A 27 1.62 -6.26 -0.57
CA TYR A 27 1.47 -5.54 0.69
C TYR A 27 2.50 -6.00 1.73
N GLY A 28 2.66 -7.32 1.89
CA GLY A 28 3.64 -7.89 2.82
C GLY A 28 5.07 -7.48 2.48
N ALA A 29 5.44 -7.50 1.21
CA ALA A 29 6.76 -7.06 0.75
C ALA A 29 7.01 -5.56 1.02
N LEU A 30 5.99 -4.71 0.83
CA LEU A 30 6.07 -3.27 1.12
C LEU A 30 6.10 -2.98 2.63
N ALA A 31 5.39 -3.77 3.42
CA ALA A 31 5.35 -3.66 4.88
C ALA A 31 6.66 -4.11 5.54
N GLU A 32 7.47 -4.91 4.86
CA GLU A 32 8.76 -5.37 5.38
C GLU A 32 9.74 -4.20 5.58
N GLY A 33 9.98 -3.85 6.85
CA GLY A 33 10.77 -2.69 7.23
C GLY A 33 10.06 -1.35 7.02
N GLY A 34 8.77 -1.39 6.66
CA GLY A 34 7.89 -0.24 6.51
C GLY A 34 6.97 -0.06 7.72
N GLN A 35 5.93 0.74 7.52
CA GLN A 35 4.87 1.01 8.47
C GLN A 35 3.51 0.73 7.84
N ALA A 36 2.83 -0.29 8.34
CA ALA A 36 1.43 -0.54 8.02
C ALA A 36 0.54 0.55 8.62
N HIS A 37 -0.18 1.29 7.78
CA HIS A 37 -1.21 2.26 8.23
C HIS A 37 -2.57 1.60 8.31
N MET A 38 -2.86 0.75 7.33
CA MET A 38 -4.07 -0.06 7.25
C MET A 38 -3.68 -1.44 6.73
N PRO A 39 -3.81 -2.51 7.54
CA PRO A 39 -3.67 -3.88 7.08
C PRO A 39 -4.62 -4.18 5.92
N MET A 40 -4.28 -5.18 5.10
CA MET A 40 -5.17 -5.66 4.04
C MET A 40 -6.50 -6.14 4.65
N VAL A 41 -7.59 -5.50 4.27
CA VAL A 41 -8.96 -5.87 4.68
C VAL A 41 -9.92 -5.71 3.50
N PRO A 42 -11.02 -6.49 3.44
CA PRO A 42 -12.08 -6.24 2.48
C PRO A 42 -12.78 -4.90 2.76
N THR A 43 -13.16 -4.19 1.70
CA THR A 43 -13.93 -2.95 1.77
C THR A 43 -15.17 -3.03 0.88
N PHE A 44 -16.08 -2.07 0.99
CA PHE A 44 -17.31 -2.07 0.19
C PHE A 44 -17.07 -1.97 -1.33
N PHE A 45 -15.90 -1.52 -1.75
CA PHE A 45 -15.53 -1.30 -3.15
C PHE A 45 -14.43 -2.25 -3.65
N SER A 46 -13.84 -3.06 -2.77
CA SER A 46 -12.71 -3.92 -3.13
C SER A 46 -12.66 -5.20 -2.26
N PRO A 47 -12.41 -6.37 -2.87
CA PRO A 47 -12.18 -7.60 -2.13
C PRO A 47 -11.03 -7.50 -1.11
N ALA A 48 -9.99 -6.71 -1.38
CA ALA A 48 -8.90 -6.44 -0.45
C ALA A 48 -8.26 -5.07 -0.73
N PHE A 49 -8.17 -4.25 0.32
CA PHE A 49 -7.56 -2.92 0.30
C PHE A 49 -6.67 -2.73 1.53
N GLY A 50 -5.52 -2.09 1.34
CA GLY A 50 -4.60 -1.76 2.44
C GLY A 50 -3.72 -0.56 2.11
N MET A 51 -3.15 0.04 3.16
CA MET A 51 -2.24 1.19 3.06
C MET A 51 -0.98 0.94 3.88
N VAL A 52 0.17 1.23 3.27
CA VAL A 52 1.48 0.97 3.88
C VAL A 52 2.48 2.02 3.41
N THR A 53 3.34 2.49 4.30
CA THR A 53 4.56 3.21 3.92
C THR A 53 5.71 2.24 3.90
N ASP A 54 6.45 2.17 2.80
CA ASP A 54 7.59 1.25 2.70
C ASP A 54 8.82 1.75 3.48
N ARG A 55 9.88 0.93 3.52
CA ARG A 55 11.15 1.25 4.19
C ARG A 55 11.87 2.51 3.66
N PHE A 56 11.48 3.00 2.49
CA PHE A 56 12.05 4.19 1.85
C PHE A 56 11.23 5.46 2.14
N GLY A 57 10.07 5.30 2.78
CA GLY A 57 9.16 6.40 3.13
C GLY A 57 8.10 6.69 2.07
N VAL A 58 7.96 5.85 1.03
CA VAL A 58 6.93 6.02 0.00
C VAL A 58 5.61 5.43 0.50
N GLY A 59 4.53 6.20 0.40
CA GLY A 59 3.19 5.73 0.73
C GLY A 59 2.55 4.94 -0.41
N TRP A 60 1.95 3.81 -0.09
CA TRP A 60 1.30 2.90 -1.02
C TRP A 60 -0.13 2.59 -0.59
N MET A 61 -1.01 2.51 -1.59
CA MET A 61 -2.33 1.91 -1.49
C MET A 61 -2.34 0.66 -2.35
N VAL A 62 -2.67 -0.49 -1.78
CA VAL A 62 -2.80 -1.76 -2.51
C VAL A 62 -4.28 -2.10 -2.57
N VAL A 63 -4.81 -2.31 -3.76
CA VAL A 63 -6.23 -2.53 -4.00
C VAL A 63 -6.43 -3.67 -4.99
N THR A 64 -7.40 -4.55 -4.73
CA THR A 64 -7.85 -5.52 -5.73
C THR A 64 -9.01 -4.97 -6.53
N GLU A 65 -9.00 -5.17 -7.84
CA GLU A 65 -10.18 -4.86 -8.64
C GLU A 65 -11.30 -5.88 -8.34
N PRO A 66 -12.56 -5.44 -8.23
CA PRO A 66 -13.68 -6.37 -8.13
C PRO A 66 -13.77 -7.20 -9.41
N ALA A 67 -13.92 -8.52 -9.25
CA ALA A 67 -14.20 -9.39 -10.38
C ALA A 67 -15.54 -8.97 -11.02
N THR A 68 -15.48 -8.55 -12.29
CA THR A 68 -16.67 -8.26 -13.11
C THR A 68 -17.36 -9.54 -13.53
#